data_AF-A0AA49GRR6-F1
#
_entry.id   AF-A0AA49GRR6-F1
#
_cell.length_a   1.000
_cell.length_b   1.000
_cell.length_c   1.000
_cell.angle_alpha   90.00
_cell.angle_beta   90.00
_cell.angle_gamma   90.00
#
_symmetry.space_group_name_H-M   'P 1'
#
loop_
_entity.id
_entity.type
_entity.pdbx_description
1 polymer ?
#
loop_
_entity_poly.entity_id
_entity_poly.type
_entity_poly.pdbx_seq_one_letter_code
_entity_poly.pdbx_strand_id
1 'polypeptide(L)'
;MKNLVYILLLYITLSCQWVMGQDTVLVSHQGKSYLLFDDPVSLVDVGNPAWYEAHIEGSTVMVVARNDSLPPTPIYVQVGEKPFTGMLAYHPSPAPFYDFRQGTSWEESKVTSQAAERLKSMQARKDLNFAQKKEGGVTFRLVGILHDLSATYLKFKISNQSSVIYQTDFIGFERKQRYRKGFFAKEKEATFPVQPLASQAMKPILPYSEGYLYYALPLWALDAKEQIRATLREKTGSRSLTLKIHARFIRRADLF
;
A
#
# COMPACT_ATOMS: atom_id res chain seq x y z
N MET A 1 -52.80 -9.33 23.61
CA MET A 1 -51.45 -9.92 23.41
C MET A 1 -51.10 -10.02 21.93
N LYS A 2 -50.94 -8.90 21.21
CA LYS A 2 -50.41 -8.89 19.81
C LYS A 2 -49.50 -7.68 19.50
N ASN A 3 -49.30 -6.75 20.43
CA ASN A 3 -48.56 -5.49 20.18
C ASN A 3 -47.19 -5.43 20.86
N LEU A 4 -46.70 -6.53 21.44
CA LEU A 4 -45.40 -6.55 22.16
C LEU A 4 -44.25 -7.13 21.32
N VAL A 5 -44.54 -7.71 20.15
CA VAL A 5 -43.53 -8.40 19.32
C VAL A 5 -42.90 -7.48 18.26
N TYR A 6 -43.52 -6.35 17.94
CA TYR A 6 -43.00 -5.42 16.92
C TYR A 6 -41.96 -4.41 17.44
N ILE A 7 -41.80 -4.25 18.76
CA ILE A 7 -40.84 -3.28 19.33
C ILE A 7 -39.43 -3.88 19.49
N LEU A 8 -39.29 -5.21 19.47
CA LEU A 8 -37.97 -5.87 19.55
C LEU A 8 -37.31 -6.12 18.18
N LEU A 9 -38.01 -5.85 17.07
CA LEU A 9 -37.53 -6.10 15.70
C LEU A 9 -37.10 -4.81 14.95
N LEU A 10 -37.14 -3.66 15.63
CA LEU A 10 -36.81 -2.33 15.07
C LEU A 10 -35.54 -1.71 15.71
N TYR A 11 -34.64 -2.53 16.26
CA TYR A 11 -33.34 -2.09 16.80
C TYR A 11 -32.13 -2.78 16.14
N ILE A 12 -32.33 -3.40 14.96
CA ILE A 12 -31.25 -3.99 14.14
C ILE A 12 -31.06 -3.17 12.84
N THR A 13 -31.44 -1.89 12.86
CA THR A 13 -31.09 -0.98 11.76
C THR A 13 -29.84 -0.21 12.12
N LEU A 14 -28.78 -0.52 11.37
CA LEU A 14 -27.74 0.43 10.94
C LEU A 14 -26.82 0.96 12.05
N SER A 15 -25.90 0.10 12.47
CA SER A 15 -24.51 0.53 12.58
C SER A 15 -23.64 -0.46 11.80
N CYS A 16 -23.81 -0.47 10.48
CA CYS A 16 -22.67 -0.78 9.61
C CYS A 16 -21.72 0.42 9.76
N GLN A 17 -20.96 0.43 10.85
CA GLN A 17 -19.78 1.26 10.93
C GLN A 17 -18.83 0.67 9.91
N TRP A 18 -18.89 1.23 8.71
CA TRP A 18 -17.80 1.12 7.77
C TRP A 18 -16.57 1.59 8.54
N VAL A 19 -15.69 0.66 8.88
CA VAL A 19 -14.31 0.97 9.24
C VAL A 19 -13.73 1.53 7.95
N MET A 20 -13.91 2.83 7.75
CA MET A 20 -13.35 3.55 6.62
C MET A 20 -11.86 3.66 6.92
N GLY A 21 -11.05 3.02 6.08
CA GLY A 21 -9.61 3.17 6.17
C GLY A 21 -9.26 4.66 6.13
N GLN A 22 -8.28 5.04 6.95
CA GLN A 22 -7.73 6.40 7.08
C GLN A 22 -7.26 7.00 5.73
N ASP A 23 -7.23 6.18 4.69
CA ASP A 23 -6.90 6.51 3.30
C ASP A 23 -8.01 7.24 2.53
N THR A 24 -9.22 7.46 3.09
CA THR A 24 -10.31 8.18 2.39
C THR A 24 -10.57 9.57 2.99
N VAL A 25 -10.33 10.59 2.18
CA VAL A 25 -10.65 12.00 2.44
C VAL A 25 -12.05 12.31 1.92
N LEU A 26 -12.97 12.59 2.83
CA LEU A 26 -14.34 12.99 2.49
C LEU A 26 -14.40 14.48 2.17
N VAL A 27 -15.09 14.84 1.11
CA VAL A 27 -15.19 16.21 0.59
C VAL A 27 -16.61 16.53 0.13
N SER A 28 -17.00 17.80 0.09
CA SER A 28 -18.31 18.24 -0.44
C SER A 28 -18.15 19.43 -1.37
N HIS A 29 -19.25 19.82 -2.04
CA HIS A 29 -19.30 21.04 -2.84
C HIS A 29 -19.67 22.28 -2.02
N GLN A 30 -20.24 22.09 -0.83
CA GLN A 30 -20.70 23.17 0.07
C GLN A 30 -19.60 23.63 1.04
N GLY A 31 -18.58 22.79 1.26
CA GLY A 31 -17.49 23.06 2.19
C GLY A 31 -16.15 22.57 1.66
N LYS A 32 -15.10 23.29 2.01
CA LYS A 32 -13.71 22.95 1.68
C LYS A 32 -13.16 22.01 2.75
N SER A 33 -12.37 21.03 2.31
CA SER A 33 -11.58 20.17 3.19
C SER A 33 -10.10 20.43 2.98
N TYR A 34 -9.35 20.47 4.07
CA TYR A 34 -7.92 20.79 4.06
C TYR A 34 -7.11 19.59 4.55
N LEU A 35 -6.09 19.20 3.79
CA LEU A 35 -5.15 18.14 4.12
C LEU A 35 -3.87 18.82 4.60
N LEU A 36 -3.50 18.61 5.86
CA LEU A 36 -2.36 19.25 6.50
C LEU A 36 -1.17 18.31 6.51
N PHE A 37 -0.02 18.76 6.02
CA PHE A 37 1.22 17.98 5.98
C PHE A 37 2.36 18.69 6.72
N ASP A 38 3.37 17.91 7.14
CA ASP A 38 4.57 18.44 7.81
C ASP A 38 5.52 19.13 6.83
N ASP A 39 5.59 18.63 5.60
CA ASP A 39 6.50 19.14 4.57
C ASP A 39 5.73 19.90 3.47
N PRO A 40 6.39 20.79 2.72
CA PRO A 40 5.77 21.52 1.62
C PRO A 40 5.22 20.60 0.53
N VAL A 41 4.03 20.91 0.03
CA VAL A 41 3.43 20.21 -1.09
C VAL A 41 3.89 20.84 -2.39
N SER A 42 4.38 20.01 -3.30
CA SER A 42 4.85 20.45 -4.62
C SER A 42 3.90 20.06 -5.76
N LEU A 43 3.04 19.06 -5.53
CA LEU A 43 2.11 18.57 -6.55
C LEU A 43 0.88 17.93 -5.90
N VAL A 44 -0.28 18.10 -6.55
CA VAL A 44 -1.53 17.39 -6.23
C VAL A 44 -2.18 16.93 -7.53
N ASP A 45 -2.67 15.69 -7.55
CA ASP A 45 -3.51 15.11 -8.60
C ASP A 45 -4.73 14.45 -7.94
N VAL A 46 -5.93 14.89 -8.33
CA VAL A 46 -7.22 14.43 -7.78
C VAL A 46 -7.86 13.31 -8.60
N GLY A 47 -7.13 12.79 -9.60
CA GLY A 47 -7.58 11.76 -10.52
C GLY A 47 -8.54 12.32 -11.57
N ASN A 48 -9.76 12.69 -11.18
CA ASN A 48 -10.74 13.28 -12.09
C ASN A 48 -11.01 14.75 -11.76
N PRO A 49 -10.36 15.70 -12.46
CA PRO A 49 -10.51 17.14 -12.20
C PRO A 49 -11.90 17.68 -12.58
N ALA A 50 -12.72 16.90 -13.31
CA ALA A 50 -14.11 17.23 -13.58
C ALA A 50 -15.04 16.95 -12.39
N TRP A 51 -14.58 16.19 -11.39
CA TRP A 51 -15.35 15.83 -10.19
C TRP A 51 -14.80 16.48 -8.93
N TYR A 52 -13.48 16.51 -8.79
CA TYR A 52 -12.83 17.11 -7.64
C TYR A 52 -11.84 18.17 -8.07
N GLU A 53 -11.57 19.10 -7.19
CA GLU A 53 -10.65 20.20 -7.43
C GLU A 53 -9.76 20.35 -6.21
N ALA A 54 -8.47 20.58 -6.44
CA ALA A 54 -7.50 20.77 -5.38
C ALA A 54 -6.58 21.96 -5.65
N HIS A 55 -6.18 22.63 -4.59
CA HIS A 55 -5.23 23.74 -4.61
C HIS A 55 -4.16 23.54 -3.54
N ILE A 56 -2.93 23.90 -3.88
CA ILE A 56 -1.77 23.79 -2.98
C ILE A 56 -1.54 25.14 -2.31
N GLU A 57 -1.42 25.12 -0.99
CA GLU A 57 -1.07 26.26 -0.16
C GLU A 57 0.07 25.85 0.80
N GLY A 58 1.31 25.97 0.35
CA GLY A 58 2.48 25.58 1.14
C GLY A 58 2.47 24.08 1.47
N SER A 59 2.36 23.72 2.76
CA SER A 59 2.23 22.34 3.24
C SER A 59 0.77 21.86 3.36
N THR A 60 -0.18 22.61 2.82
CA THR A 60 -1.62 22.28 2.88
C THR A 60 -2.17 22.05 1.48
N VAL A 61 -3.08 21.09 1.34
CA VAL A 61 -3.90 20.93 0.14
C VAL A 61 -5.36 21.20 0.48
N MET A 62 -5.96 22.18 -0.19
CA MET A 62 -7.40 22.38 -0.15
C MET A 62 -8.04 21.48 -1.22
N VAL A 63 -9.07 20.73 -0.86
CA VAL A 63 -9.84 19.89 -1.80
C VAL A 63 -11.33 20.17 -1.65
N VAL A 64 -12.02 20.19 -2.79
CA VAL A 64 -13.48 20.40 -2.87
C VAL A 64 -14.08 19.48 -3.94
N ALA A 65 -15.32 19.04 -3.72
CA ALA A 65 -16.10 18.35 -4.74
C ALA A 65 -16.79 19.38 -5.65
N ARG A 66 -16.92 19.10 -6.94
CA ARG A 66 -17.62 20.02 -7.87
C ARG A 66 -19.14 19.88 -7.83
N ASN A 67 -19.66 18.76 -7.35
CA ASN A 67 -21.08 18.46 -7.30
C ASN A 67 -21.40 17.39 -6.24
N ASP A 68 -22.69 17.12 -6.06
CA ASP A 68 -23.19 16.07 -5.18
C ASP A 68 -23.04 14.67 -5.77
N SER A 69 -22.92 13.69 -4.86
CA SER A 69 -23.00 12.26 -5.17
C SER A 69 -21.98 11.81 -6.23
N LEU A 70 -20.79 12.40 -6.19
CA LEU A 70 -19.72 12.08 -7.13
C LEU A 70 -19.04 10.75 -6.79
N PRO A 71 -18.60 9.96 -7.80
CA PRO A 71 -17.85 8.74 -7.57
C PRO A 71 -16.53 9.03 -6.85
N PRO A 72 -16.03 8.11 -6.01
CA PRO A 72 -14.71 8.27 -5.40
C PRO A 72 -13.57 8.25 -6.45
N THR A 73 -12.52 9.03 -6.23
CA THR A 73 -11.31 9.07 -7.09
C THR A 73 -10.04 8.99 -6.25
N PRO A 74 -8.94 8.44 -6.78
CA PRO A 74 -7.66 8.51 -6.07
C PRO A 74 -7.17 9.97 -5.98
N ILE A 75 -6.48 10.30 -4.90
CA ILE A 75 -5.68 11.52 -4.77
C ILE A 75 -4.22 11.16 -4.54
N TYR A 76 -3.33 11.87 -5.24
CA TYR A 76 -1.89 11.83 -5.07
C TYR A 76 -1.39 13.21 -4.68
N VAL A 77 -0.54 13.28 -3.67
CA VAL A 77 0.07 14.52 -3.20
C VAL A 77 1.58 14.30 -3.02
N GLN A 78 2.41 15.14 -3.63
CA GLN A 78 3.85 15.12 -3.42
C GLN A 78 4.21 16.06 -2.25
N VAL A 79 4.61 15.48 -1.12
CA VAL A 79 4.87 16.15 0.16
C VAL A 79 6.37 16.07 0.47
N GLY A 80 7.11 17.14 0.22
CA GLY A 80 8.58 17.10 0.22
C GLY A 80 9.10 16.00 -0.72
N GLU A 81 9.91 15.08 -0.19
CA GLU A 81 10.41 13.91 -0.93
C GLU A 81 9.46 12.70 -0.89
N LYS A 82 8.36 12.75 -0.11
CA LYS A 82 7.47 11.61 0.13
C LYS A 82 6.11 11.82 -0.56
N PRO A 83 5.58 10.82 -1.27
CA PRO A 83 4.22 10.88 -1.77
C PRO A 83 3.22 10.49 -0.69
N PHE A 84 2.10 11.19 -0.64
CA PHE A 84 0.88 10.79 0.03
C PHE A 84 -0.13 10.31 -1.01
N THR A 85 -0.83 9.20 -0.72
CA THR A 85 -1.87 8.66 -1.60
C THR A 85 -3.11 8.32 -0.79
N GLY A 86 -4.27 8.65 -1.31
CA GLY A 86 -5.56 8.33 -0.71
C GLY A 86 -6.68 8.29 -1.73
N MET A 87 -7.92 8.34 -1.24
CA MET A 87 -9.15 8.41 -2.01
C MET A 87 -9.92 9.68 -1.63
N LEU A 88 -10.49 10.35 -2.60
CA LEU A 88 -11.51 11.38 -2.43
C LEU A 88 -12.88 10.74 -2.57
N ALA A 89 -13.80 11.05 -1.68
CA ALA A 89 -15.19 10.63 -1.80
C ALA A 89 -16.13 11.75 -1.38
N TYR A 90 -17.25 11.90 -2.08
CA TYR A 90 -18.28 12.86 -1.71
C TYR A 90 -18.95 12.49 -0.39
N HIS A 91 -19.10 13.46 0.52
CA HIS A 91 -19.93 13.36 1.72
C HIS A 91 -20.63 14.71 1.97
N PRO A 92 -21.92 14.74 2.34
CA PRO A 92 -22.65 16.00 2.52
C PRO A 92 -22.12 16.86 3.67
N SER A 93 -21.54 16.24 4.70
CA SER A 93 -20.94 16.92 5.85
C SER A 93 -19.54 16.36 6.12
N PRO A 94 -18.51 16.75 5.36
CA PRO A 94 -17.16 16.24 5.50
C PRO A 94 -16.45 16.87 6.71
N ALA A 95 -15.36 16.25 7.16
CA ALA A 95 -14.47 16.92 8.08
C ALA A 95 -13.79 18.12 7.37
N PRO A 96 -13.66 19.27 8.04
CA PRO A 96 -13.00 20.44 7.45
C PRO A 96 -11.48 20.26 7.37
N PHE A 97 -10.89 19.47 8.27
CA PHE A 97 -9.45 19.26 8.34
C PHE A 97 -9.12 17.76 8.45
N TYR A 98 -8.14 17.33 7.67
CA TYR A 98 -7.49 16.03 7.74
C TYR A 98 -6.02 16.27 8.07
N ASP A 99 -5.62 15.85 9.28
CA ASP A 99 -4.28 16.11 9.78
C ASP A 99 -3.37 14.90 9.51
N PHE A 100 -2.44 15.07 8.57
CA PHE A 100 -1.41 14.10 8.20
C PHE A 100 -0.01 14.51 8.67
N ARG A 101 0.07 15.53 9.53
CA ARG A 101 1.29 15.84 10.28
C ARG A 101 1.56 14.70 11.26
N GLN A 102 2.83 14.37 11.50
CA GLN A 102 3.22 13.30 12.40
C GLN A 102 2.62 13.54 13.79
N GLY A 103 1.58 12.77 14.12
CA GLY A 103 0.79 12.99 15.34
C GLY A 103 -0.51 12.20 15.47
N THR A 104 -1.06 11.60 14.40
CA THR A 104 -2.27 10.77 14.49
C THR A 104 -1.92 9.29 14.72
N SER A 105 -1.17 9.01 15.78
CA SER A 105 -0.28 7.83 15.90
C SER A 105 -0.83 6.59 16.62
N TRP A 106 -2.11 6.49 16.98
CA TRP A 106 -2.57 5.36 17.83
C TRP A 106 -2.82 4.06 17.05
N GLU A 107 -3.30 4.12 15.81
CA GLU A 107 -3.55 2.91 15.00
C GLU A 107 -2.34 2.51 14.17
N GLU A 108 -1.66 3.47 13.54
CA GLU A 108 -0.47 3.21 12.72
C GLU A 108 0.69 2.62 13.55
N SER A 109 0.91 3.12 14.78
CA SER A 109 1.92 2.55 15.69
C SER A 109 1.59 1.12 16.12
N LYS A 110 0.30 0.79 16.24
CA LYS A 110 -0.15 -0.56 16.59
C LYS A 110 -0.01 -1.53 15.40
N VAL A 111 -0.36 -1.08 14.19
CA VAL A 111 -0.19 -1.87 12.96
C VAL A 111 1.29 -2.11 12.68
N THR A 112 2.16 -1.10 12.81
CA THR A 112 3.60 -1.26 12.60
C THR A 112 4.25 -2.16 13.65
N SER A 113 3.86 -2.05 14.92
CA SER A 113 4.38 -2.93 15.99
C SER A 113 3.90 -4.38 15.83
N GLN A 114 2.62 -4.59 15.54
CA GLN A 114 2.07 -5.92 15.25
C GLN A 114 2.71 -6.54 14.00
N ALA A 115 2.89 -5.75 12.94
CA ALA A 115 3.54 -6.21 11.72
C ALA A 115 4.99 -6.64 11.99
N ALA A 116 5.74 -5.86 12.79
CA ALA A 116 7.10 -6.21 13.17
C ALA A 116 7.19 -7.52 13.98
N GLU A 117 6.24 -7.79 14.87
CA GLU A 117 6.15 -9.07 15.58
C GLU A 117 5.84 -10.24 14.66
N ARG A 118 4.88 -10.07 13.73
CA ARG A 118 4.52 -11.09 12.74
C ARG A 118 5.68 -11.42 11.81
N LEU A 119 6.50 -10.43 11.42
CA LEU A 119 7.72 -10.67 10.64
C LEU A 119 8.71 -11.62 11.36
N LYS A 120 8.82 -11.55 12.71
CA LYS A 120 9.66 -12.49 13.47
C LYS A 120 9.12 -13.92 13.36
N SER A 121 7.81 -14.11 13.50
CA SER A 121 7.18 -15.43 13.37
C SER A 121 7.32 -16.04 11.98
N MET A 122 7.41 -15.20 10.94
CA MET A 122 7.60 -15.63 9.55
C MET A 122 8.95 -16.30 9.32
N GLN A 123 9.98 -16.00 10.13
CA GLN A 123 11.31 -16.58 9.98
C GLN A 123 11.30 -18.11 10.10
N ALA A 124 10.46 -18.65 11.00
CA ALA A 124 10.33 -20.08 11.24
C ALA A 124 9.54 -20.84 10.16
N ARG A 125 8.87 -20.13 9.24
CA ARG A 125 8.09 -20.77 8.17
C ARG A 125 9.00 -21.43 7.14
N LYS A 126 8.57 -22.59 6.63
CA LYS A 126 9.26 -23.32 5.57
C LYS A 126 9.31 -22.49 4.28
N ASP A 127 10.40 -22.65 3.55
CA ASP A 127 10.57 -22.00 2.25
C ASP A 127 9.72 -22.71 1.20
N LEU A 128 8.89 -21.94 0.50
CA LEU A 128 8.21 -22.33 -0.72
C LEU A 128 8.87 -21.63 -1.92
N ASN A 129 8.35 -21.84 -3.13
CA ASN A 129 8.87 -21.18 -4.33
C ASN A 129 7.73 -20.51 -5.11
N PHE A 130 7.49 -19.24 -4.82
CA PHE A 130 6.45 -18.47 -5.50
C PHE A 130 6.98 -17.79 -6.75
N ALA A 131 8.15 -17.16 -6.65
CA ALA A 131 8.80 -16.49 -7.76
C ALA A 131 10.32 -16.47 -7.56
N GLN A 132 11.08 -16.51 -8.66
CA GLN A 132 12.53 -16.38 -8.64
C GLN A 132 13.08 -15.54 -9.79
N LYS A 133 14.22 -14.89 -9.56
CA LYS A 133 15.04 -14.22 -10.55
C LYS A 133 16.51 -14.46 -10.22
N LYS A 134 17.29 -14.87 -11.23
CA LYS A 134 18.73 -15.09 -11.11
C LYS A 134 19.48 -14.16 -12.05
N GLU A 135 20.49 -13.48 -11.54
CA GLU A 135 21.33 -12.57 -12.33
C GLU A 135 22.67 -12.34 -11.63
N GLY A 136 23.77 -12.35 -12.39
CA GLY A 136 25.10 -11.99 -11.87
C GLY A 136 25.58 -12.83 -10.68
N GLY A 137 25.23 -14.12 -10.62
CA GLY A 137 25.58 -14.99 -9.49
C GLY A 137 24.71 -14.80 -8.25
N VAL A 138 23.70 -13.93 -8.30
CA VAL A 138 22.74 -13.72 -7.20
C VAL A 138 21.39 -14.28 -7.61
N THR A 139 20.76 -15.03 -6.72
CA THR A 139 19.40 -15.55 -6.90
C THR A 139 18.48 -14.92 -5.88
N PHE A 140 17.48 -14.16 -6.34
CA PHE A 140 16.47 -13.51 -5.53
C PHE A 140 15.13 -14.27 -5.65
N ARG A 141 14.61 -14.79 -4.54
CA ARG A 141 13.42 -15.63 -4.50
C ARG A 141 12.40 -15.11 -3.50
N LEU A 142 11.12 -15.20 -3.85
CA LEU A 142 10.01 -15.09 -2.91
C LEU A 142 9.66 -16.48 -2.42
N VAL A 143 9.86 -16.70 -1.11
CA VAL A 143 9.75 -18.03 -0.48
C VAL A 143 8.65 -18.12 0.57
N GLY A 144 8.02 -17.00 0.94
CA GLY A 144 6.87 -16.99 1.84
C GLY A 144 5.95 -15.82 1.54
N ILE A 145 4.66 -16.06 1.56
CA ILE A 145 3.61 -15.05 1.49
C ILE A 145 2.56 -15.43 2.54
N LEU A 146 2.18 -14.47 3.39
CA LEU A 146 1.11 -14.63 4.37
C LEU A 146 0.28 -13.36 4.43
N HIS A 147 -0.97 -13.47 4.87
CA HIS A 147 -1.82 -12.31 5.16
C HIS A 147 -2.37 -12.35 6.56
N ASP A 148 -2.56 -11.17 7.13
CA ASP A 148 -3.57 -10.98 8.17
C ASP A 148 -4.63 -9.97 7.69
N LEU A 149 -5.41 -9.44 8.63
CA LEU A 149 -6.47 -8.48 8.31
C LEU A 149 -5.95 -7.10 7.87
N SER A 150 -4.66 -6.81 8.08
CA SER A 150 -4.05 -5.50 7.91
C SER A 150 -2.91 -5.46 6.89
N ALA A 151 -2.18 -6.56 6.72
CA ALA A 151 -0.93 -6.57 5.98
C ALA A 151 -0.69 -7.89 5.22
N THR A 152 0.08 -7.76 4.14
CA THR A 152 0.69 -8.86 3.41
C THR A 152 2.16 -9.00 3.79
N TYR A 153 2.55 -10.16 4.31
CA TYR A 153 3.90 -10.45 4.74
C TYR A 153 4.64 -11.24 3.67
N LEU A 154 5.85 -10.81 3.35
CA LEU A 154 6.71 -11.38 2.31
C LEU A 154 8.05 -11.81 2.92
N LYS A 155 8.42 -13.07 2.66
CA LYS A 155 9.73 -13.64 2.99
C LYS A 155 10.50 -13.85 1.70
N PHE A 156 11.61 -13.14 1.57
CA PHE A 156 12.54 -13.30 0.48
C PHE A 156 13.77 -14.06 0.91
N LYS A 157 14.30 -14.84 -0.04
CA LYS A 157 15.57 -15.54 0.09
C LYS A 157 16.50 -15.09 -1.01
N ILE A 158 17.68 -14.65 -0.61
CA ILE A 158 18.75 -14.26 -1.53
C ILE A 158 19.87 -15.27 -1.37
N SER A 159 20.28 -15.91 -2.47
CA SER A 159 21.44 -16.80 -2.52
C SER A 159 22.53 -16.12 -3.31
N ASN A 160 23.69 -15.90 -2.68
CA ASN A 160 24.87 -15.35 -3.31
C ASN A 160 25.78 -16.50 -3.72
N GLN A 161 25.97 -16.72 -5.02
CA GLN A 161 26.85 -17.73 -5.60
C GLN A 161 28.16 -17.12 -6.12
N SER A 162 28.45 -15.87 -5.76
CA SER A 162 29.68 -15.19 -6.12
C SER A 162 30.71 -15.23 -4.99
N SER A 163 31.97 -14.91 -5.30
CA SER A 163 33.06 -14.77 -4.35
C SER A 163 33.06 -13.44 -3.59
N VAL A 164 32.15 -12.52 -3.89
CA VAL A 164 32.09 -11.17 -3.31
C VAL A 164 30.90 -11.05 -2.37
N ILE A 165 31.04 -10.30 -1.27
CA ILE A 165 29.94 -10.00 -0.36
C ILE A 165 28.88 -9.19 -1.10
N TYR A 166 27.63 -9.64 -1.08
CA TYR A 166 26.51 -8.89 -1.64
C TYR A 166 25.96 -7.93 -0.59
N GLN A 167 26.24 -6.64 -0.78
CA GLN A 167 25.72 -5.58 0.10
C GLN A 167 24.35 -5.14 -0.40
N THR A 168 23.30 -5.49 0.33
CA THR A 168 21.94 -5.08 -0.04
C THR A 168 21.66 -3.67 0.46
N ASP A 169 21.09 -2.81 -0.38
CA ASP A 169 20.67 -1.45 -0.02
C ASP A 169 19.23 -1.46 0.52
N PHE A 170 18.27 -1.70 -0.37
CA PHE A 170 16.86 -1.87 -0.06
C PHE A 170 16.18 -2.76 -1.12
N ILE A 171 14.95 -3.19 -0.81
CA ILE A 171 14.01 -3.72 -1.81
C ILE A 171 12.95 -2.66 -2.08
N GLY A 172 12.89 -2.18 -3.32
CA GLY A 172 11.83 -1.29 -3.78
C GLY A 172 10.62 -2.09 -4.22
N PHE A 173 9.42 -1.64 -3.85
CA PHE A 173 8.17 -2.28 -4.26
C PHE A 173 7.37 -1.35 -5.16
N GLU A 174 6.80 -1.92 -6.23
CA GLU A 174 5.93 -1.21 -7.14
C GLU A 174 4.72 -2.07 -7.47
N ARG A 175 3.52 -1.49 -7.42
CA ARG A 175 2.31 -2.12 -7.93
C ARG A 175 2.13 -1.74 -9.39
N LYS A 176 1.96 -2.74 -10.26
CA LYS A 176 1.66 -2.53 -11.67
C LYS A 176 0.19 -2.83 -11.94
N GLN A 177 -0.55 -1.80 -12.31
CA GLN A 177 -1.96 -1.89 -12.66
C GLN A 177 -2.12 -1.82 -14.18
N ARG A 178 -2.99 -2.68 -14.71
CA ARG A 178 -3.38 -2.66 -16.12
C ARG A 178 -4.80 -2.14 -16.22
N TYR A 179 -5.02 -1.16 -17.09
CA TYR A 179 -6.35 -0.62 -17.31
C TYR A 179 -6.61 -0.39 -18.80
N ARG A 180 -7.88 -0.49 -19.19
CA ARG A 180 -8.32 -0.32 -20.57
C ARG A 180 -9.44 0.71 -20.62
N LYS A 181 -9.25 1.81 -21.35
CA LYS A 181 -10.25 2.87 -21.48
C LYS A 181 -11.17 2.61 -22.68
N GLY A 182 -12.07 1.64 -22.57
CA GLY A 182 -13.09 1.31 -23.60
C GLY A 182 -12.82 0.05 -24.43
N PHE A 183 -13.85 -0.43 -25.14
CA PHE A 183 -13.87 -1.72 -25.84
C PHE A 183 -12.86 -1.87 -26.99
N PHE A 184 -12.34 -0.77 -27.53
CA PHE A 184 -11.34 -0.76 -28.61
C PHE A 184 -10.00 -0.15 -28.20
N ALA A 185 -9.86 0.38 -26.98
CA ALA A 185 -8.61 0.98 -26.54
C ALA A 185 -7.55 -0.07 -26.25
N LYS A 186 -6.28 0.27 -26.52
CA LYS A 186 -5.12 -0.54 -26.12
C LYS A 186 -5.00 -0.52 -24.59
N GLU A 187 -4.62 -1.67 -24.02
CA GLU A 187 -4.36 -1.81 -22.58
C GLU A 187 -3.16 -0.93 -22.20
N LYS A 188 -3.34 -0.09 -21.16
CA LYS A 188 -2.30 0.78 -20.61
C LYS A 188 -1.81 0.22 -19.28
N GLU A 189 -0.56 0.52 -18.96
CA GLU A 189 0.08 0.09 -17.72
C GLU A 189 0.45 1.32 -16.88
N ALA A 190 0.02 1.34 -15.62
CA ALA A 190 0.44 2.31 -14.62
C ALA A 190 1.25 1.60 -13.54
N THR A 191 2.24 2.30 -12.98
CA THR A 191 3.12 1.76 -11.94
C THR A 191 3.07 2.72 -10.75
N PHE A 192 2.84 2.19 -9.57
CA PHE A 192 2.70 2.96 -8.33
C PHE A 192 3.70 2.45 -7.29
N PRO A 193 4.50 3.31 -6.65
CA PRO A 193 5.40 2.87 -5.60
C PRO A 193 4.62 2.36 -4.39
N VAL A 194 5.21 1.42 -3.67
CA VAL A 194 4.64 0.79 -2.48
C VAL A 194 5.61 0.96 -1.33
N GLN A 195 5.15 1.59 -0.25
CA GLN A 195 5.91 1.69 0.99
C GLN A 195 5.58 0.50 1.91
N PRO A 196 6.60 -0.21 2.43
CA PRO A 196 6.39 -1.25 3.44
C PRO A 196 5.93 -0.65 4.78
N LEU A 197 4.99 -1.33 5.45
CA LEU A 197 4.56 -1.02 6.82
C LEU A 197 5.66 -1.35 7.84
N ALA A 198 6.40 -2.43 7.59
CA ALA A 198 7.51 -2.87 8.43
C ALA A 198 8.53 -3.65 7.59
N SER A 199 9.79 -3.63 8.02
CA SER A 199 10.85 -4.46 7.46
C SER A 199 11.87 -4.84 8.52
N GLN A 200 12.59 -5.93 8.31
CA GLN A 200 13.71 -6.30 9.16
C GLN A 200 15.02 -5.66 8.67
N ALA A 201 15.89 -5.29 9.61
CA ALA A 201 17.22 -4.78 9.31
C ALA A 201 17.99 -5.73 8.37
N MET A 202 18.47 -5.16 7.27
CA MET A 202 19.16 -5.91 6.22
C MET A 202 20.59 -6.22 6.66
N LYS A 203 21.03 -7.44 6.37
CA LYS A 203 22.41 -7.88 6.61
C LYS A 203 23.11 -8.16 5.28
N PRO A 204 24.43 -7.89 5.18
CA PRO A 204 25.20 -8.29 4.02
C PRO A 204 25.17 -9.81 3.86
N ILE A 205 25.19 -10.29 2.62
CA ILE A 205 25.15 -11.72 2.31
C ILE A 205 26.55 -12.13 1.88
N LEU A 206 27.15 -13.00 2.69
CA LEU A 206 28.51 -13.47 2.47
C LEU A 206 28.63 -14.26 1.15
N PRO A 207 29.86 -14.42 0.62
CA PRO A 207 30.11 -15.29 -0.54
C PRO A 207 29.55 -16.69 -0.31
N TYR A 208 28.99 -17.29 -1.38
CA TYR A 208 28.45 -18.66 -1.37
C TYR A 208 27.44 -18.96 -0.24
N SER A 209 26.73 -17.94 0.22
CA SER A 209 25.80 -18.03 1.35
C SER A 209 24.39 -17.56 1.00
N GLU A 210 23.47 -17.76 1.93
CA GLU A 210 22.08 -17.34 1.78
C GLU A 210 21.69 -16.35 2.88
N GLY A 211 20.89 -15.36 2.51
CA GLY A 211 20.28 -14.40 3.43
C GLY A 211 18.77 -14.35 3.24
N TYR A 212 18.08 -13.90 4.28
CA TYR A 212 16.64 -13.71 4.25
C TYR A 212 16.28 -12.25 4.53
N LEU A 213 15.23 -11.79 3.87
CA LEU A 213 14.66 -10.48 4.07
C LEU A 213 13.15 -10.60 4.25
N TYR A 214 12.59 -9.75 5.10
CA TYR A 214 11.22 -9.82 5.55
C TYR A 214 10.57 -8.45 5.45
N TYR A 215 9.41 -8.38 4.82
CA TYR A 215 8.67 -7.15 4.60
C TYR A 215 7.18 -7.35 4.87
N ALA A 216 6.55 -6.37 5.50
CA ALA A 216 5.11 -6.24 5.57
C ALA A 216 4.68 -5.12 4.62
N LEU A 217 3.82 -5.43 3.67
CA LEU A 217 3.19 -4.46 2.77
C LEU A 217 1.75 -4.22 3.22
N PRO A 218 1.18 -3.04 2.95
CA PRO A 218 -0.25 -2.82 3.11
C PRO A 218 -1.05 -3.89 2.37
N LEU A 219 -2.16 -4.32 2.97
CA LEU A 219 -3.02 -5.32 2.37
C LEU A 219 -3.78 -4.71 1.18
N TRP A 220 -3.64 -5.32 0.00
CA TRP A 220 -4.38 -4.91 -1.19
C TRP A 220 -5.11 -6.06 -1.86
N ALA A 221 -6.33 -5.77 -2.32
CA ALA A 221 -7.02 -6.61 -3.28
C ALA A 221 -6.45 -6.38 -4.68
N LEU A 222 -5.47 -7.21 -5.08
CA LEU A 222 -4.93 -7.16 -6.44
C LEU A 222 -5.88 -7.85 -7.43
N ASP A 223 -6.19 -7.19 -8.55
CA ASP A 223 -6.91 -7.82 -9.65
C ASP A 223 -6.01 -8.88 -10.35
N ALA A 224 -6.61 -9.84 -11.04
CA ALA A 224 -5.95 -11.00 -11.63
C ALA A 224 -4.77 -10.64 -12.57
N LYS A 225 -4.85 -9.48 -13.22
CA LYS A 225 -3.83 -8.96 -14.15
C LYS A 225 -2.77 -8.09 -13.47
N GLU A 226 -2.95 -7.73 -12.22
CA GLU A 226 -2.00 -6.92 -11.47
C GLU A 226 -0.82 -7.75 -10.95
N GLN A 227 0.27 -7.06 -10.65
CA GLN A 227 1.47 -7.65 -10.06
C GLN A 227 2.19 -6.64 -9.17
N ILE A 228 2.87 -7.16 -8.16
CA ILE A 228 3.86 -6.43 -7.38
C ILE A 228 5.23 -6.72 -8.00
N ARG A 229 6.03 -5.69 -8.22
CA ARG A 229 7.45 -5.81 -8.56
C ARG A 229 8.26 -5.54 -7.30
N ALA A 230 9.10 -6.50 -6.94
CA ALA A 230 10.10 -6.31 -5.89
C ALA A 230 11.46 -6.18 -6.56
N THR A 231 12.13 -5.04 -6.39
CA THR A 231 13.44 -4.76 -7.00
C THR A 231 14.49 -4.73 -5.91
N LEU A 232 15.36 -5.74 -5.90
CA LEU A 232 16.52 -5.83 -5.03
C LEU A 232 17.65 -4.97 -5.61
N ARG A 233 18.13 -3.98 -4.84
CA ARG A 233 19.24 -3.10 -5.24
C ARG A 233 20.49 -3.38 -4.41
N GLU A 234 21.64 -3.48 -5.10
CA GLU A 234 22.95 -3.56 -4.47
C GLU A 234 23.42 -2.16 -4.04
N LYS A 235 24.03 -2.04 -2.84
CA LYS A 235 24.42 -0.75 -2.23
C LYS A 235 25.56 -0.05 -2.95
N THR A 236 26.60 -0.80 -3.28
CA THR A 236 27.83 -0.28 -3.90
C THR A 236 28.01 -0.77 -5.35
N GLY A 237 26.97 -1.35 -5.94
CA GLY A 237 27.00 -1.94 -7.28
C GLY A 237 25.86 -1.44 -8.17
N SER A 238 25.97 -1.68 -9.48
CA SER A 238 24.92 -1.35 -10.46
C SER A 238 23.86 -2.45 -10.62
N ARG A 239 24.00 -3.57 -9.89
CA ARG A 239 23.09 -4.72 -10.05
C ARG A 239 21.75 -4.41 -9.42
N SER A 240 20.70 -4.64 -10.20
CA SER A 240 19.31 -4.61 -9.72
C SER A 240 18.59 -5.85 -10.22
N LEU A 241 17.90 -6.55 -9.32
CA LEU A 241 17.12 -7.74 -9.66
C LEU A 241 15.64 -7.48 -9.39
N THR A 242 14.85 -7.41 -10.45
CA THR A 242 13.40 -7.26 -10.34
C THR A 242 12.70 -8.61 -10.41
N LEU A 243 12.02 -8.95 -9.32
CA LEU A 243 11.13 -10.09 -9.19
C LEU A 243 9.69 -9.67 -9.43
N LYS A 244 8.98 -10.39 -10.32
CA LYS A 244 7.55 -10.17 -10.57
C LYS A 244 6.71 -11.11 -9.72
N ILE A 245 5.86 -10.55 -8.86
CA ILE A 245 4.96 -11.27 -7.95
C ILE A 245 3.54 -11.10 -8.48
N HIS A 246 3.03 -12.13 -9.15
CA HIS A 246 1.69 -12.10 -9.73
C HIS A 246 0.59 -12.15 -8.66
N ALA A 247 -0.52 -11.46 -8.89
CA ALA A 247 -1.68 -11.43 -8.00
C ALA A 247 -2.18 -12.83 -7.58
N ARG A 248 -2.01 -13.85 -8.42
CA ARG A 248 -2.38 -15.25 -8.10
C ARG A 248 -1.69 -15.79 -6.84
N PHE A 249 -0.46 -15.36 -6.57
CA PHE A 249 0.30 -15.82 -5.40
C PHE A 249 -0.14 -15.07 -4.14
N ILE A 250 -0.34 -13.76 -4.27
CA ILE A 250 -0.88 -12.92 -3.20
C ILE A 250 -2.26 -13.43 -2.80
N ARG A 251 -3.21 -13.59 -3.73
CA ARG A 251 -4.59 -14.01 -3.41
C ARG A 251 -4.72 -15.42 -2.81
N ARG A 252 -3.72 -16.28 -3.01
CA ARG A 252 -3.71 -17.67 -2.51
C ARG A 252 -2.81 -17.86 -1.30
N ALA A 253 -2.26 -16.78 -0.75
CA ALA A 253 -1.40 -16.87 0.40
C ALA A 253 -2.19 -17.30 1.64
N ASP A 254 -1.52 -18.05 2.51
CA ASP A 254 -2.11 -18.54 3.74
C ASP A 254 -2.36 -17.38 4.72
N LEU A 255 -3.36 -17.56 5.59
CA LEU A 255 -3.62 -16.62 6.67
C LEU A 255 -2.67 -16.87 7.84
N PHE A 256 -2.39 -15.79 8.56
CA PHE A 256 -1.61 -15.78 9.79
C PHE A 256 -2.40 -16.16 11.04
#